data_AF-A0A2Z6LUA5-F1
#
_entry.id   AF-A0A2Z6LUA5-F1
#
_cell.length_a   1.000
_cell.length_b   1.000
_cell.length_c   1.000
_cell.angle_alpha   90.00
_cell.angle_beta   90.00
_cell.angle_gamma   90.00
#
_symmetry.space_group_name_H-M   'P 1'
#
loop_
_entity.id
_entity.type
_entity.pdbx_description
1 polymer ?
#
loop_
_entity_poly.entity_id
_entity_poly.type
_entity_poly.pdbx_seq_one_letter_code
_entity_poly.pdbx_strand_id
1 'polypeptide(L)'
;MACNKDEAVRAKQLAESRMQRGQFVEALKFANKAKKLCADVDDIAQILAICEVHIAALNKLSSSEMDWYQILQTERLSEEAIVKKQYRKLALLLHPDKNKFAGAEAAFKLIGEANSVLSDQAKRSLHDMKVKVHVRHAVPKTPSHHSNGDINLLVQESLDRMMQQQSQRKQLDMIREILEQRAKKRRKC
;
A
#
# COMPACT_ATOMS: atom_id res chain seq x y z
N MET A 1 -25.80 6.83 -19.66
CA MET A 1 -24.54 7.08 -18.91
C MET A 1 -23.38 6.70 -19.82
N ALA A 2 -22.78 7.67 -20.53
CA ALA A 2 -21.65 7.39 -21.41
C ALA A 2 -20.38 7.28 -20.55
N CYS A 3 -19.86 6.07 -20.35
CA CYS A 3 -18.50 5.90 -19.80
C CYS A 3 -17.53 6.65 -20.72
N ASN A 4 -16.69 7.51 -20.15
CA ASN A 4 -15.66 8.24 -20.90
C ASN A 4 -14.49 7.28 -21.18
N LYS A 5 -14.70 6.33 -22.09
CA LYS A 5 -13.78 5.22 -22.40
C LYS A 5 -12.39 5.74 -22.74
N ASP A 6 -12.30 6.82 -23.52
CA ASP A 6 -11.03 7.43 -23.92
C ASP A 6 -10.25 7.98 -22.73
N GLU A 7 -10.94 8.59 -21.75
CA GLU A 7 -10.28 9.08 -20.54
C GLU A 7 -9.83 7.95 -19.63
N ALA A 8 -10.61 6.86 -19.55
CA ALA A 8 -10.23 5.68 -18.77
C ALA A 8 -9.00 4.98 -19.36
N VAL A 9 -8.90 4.86 -20.69
CA VAL A 9 -7.73 4.30 -21.38
C VAL A 9 -6.49 5.18 -21.14
N ARG A 10 -6.62 6.50 -21.25
CA ARG A 10 -5.51 7.43 -20.92
C ARG A 10 -5.04 7.28 -19.48
N ALA A 11 -5.97 7.14 -18.53
CA ALA A 11 -5.64 6.94 -17.12
C ALA A 11 -4.93 5.60 -16.89
N LYS A 12 -5.33 4.52 -17.58
CA LYS A 12 -4.63 3.22 -17.56
C LYS A 12 -3.19 3.36 -18.05
N GLN A 13 -2.99 3.94 -19.23
CA GLN A 13 -1.65 4.14 -19.80
C GLN A 13 -0.74 4.96 -18.88
N LEU A 14 -1.30 5.98 -18.23
CA LEU A 14 -0.54 6.77 -17.28
C LEU A 14 -0.16 5.94 -16.05
N ALA A 15 -1.04 5.09 -15.54
CA ALA A 15 -0.72 4.17 -14.45
C ALA A 15 0.44 3.23 -14.83
N GLU A 16 0.41 2.64 -16.02
CA GLU A 16 1.49 1.78 -16.54
C GLU A 16 2.83 2.51 -16.62
N SER A 17 2.82 3.74 -17.14
CA SER A 17 4.02 4.58 -17.20
C SER A 17 4.60 4.88 -15.81
N ARG A 18 3.75 5.10 -14.80
CA ARG A 18 4.19 5.29 -13.41
C ARG A 18 4.75 4.00 -12.80
N MET A 19 4.17 2.84 -13.11
CA MET A 19 4.70 1.55 -12.65
C MET A 19 6.10 1.27 -13.18
N GLN A 20 6.37 1.59 -14.45
CA GLN A 20 7.72 1.46 -15.02
C GLN A 20 8.76 2.34 -14.32
N ARG A 21 8.34 3.47 -13.75
CA ARG A 21 9.18 4.38 -12.97
C ARG A 21 9.28 3.99 -11.48
N GLY A 22 8.65 2.88 -11.07
CA GLY A 22 8.57 2.46 -9.66
C GLY A 22 7.65 3.34 -8.80
N GLN A 23 6.84 4.22 -9.40
CA GLN A 23 5.94 5.15 -8.71
C GLN A 23 4.57 4.50 -8.44
N PHE A 24 4.54 3.44 -7.66
CA PHE A 24 3.33 2.63 -7.43
C PHE A 24 2.19 3.40 -6.74
N VAL A 25 2.51 4.37 -5.87
CA VAL A 25 1.51 5.23 -5.21
C VAL A 25 0.75 6.09 -6.22
N GLU A 26 1.47 6.67 -7.19
CA GLU A 26 0.86 7.49 -8.24
C GLU A 26 0.11 6.62 -9.24
N ALA A 27 0.67 5.48 -9.60
CA ALA A 27 0.02 4.48 -10.45
C ALA A 27 -1.34 4.06 -9.88
N LEU A 28 -1.43 3.84 -8.56
CA LEU A 28 -2.68 3.49 -7.88
C LEU A 28 -3.75 4.58 -8.04
N LYS A 29 -3.37 5.86 -7.96
CA LYS A 29 -4.31 6.99 -8.13
C LYS A 29 -4.90 7.00 -9.54
N PHE A 30 -4.06 6.79 -10.55
CA PHE A 30 -4.51 6.75 -11.95
C PHE A 30 -5.34 5.50 -12.25
N ALA A 31 -4.98 4.35 -11.70
CA ALA A 31 -5.75 3.12 -11.84
C ALA A 31 -7.14 3.23 -11.18
N ASN A 32 -7.23 3.84 -9.99
CA ASN A 32 -8.52 4.13 -9.35
C ASN A 32 -9.34 5.14 -10.14
N LYS A 33 -8.71 6.16 -10.72
CA LYS A 33 -9.39 7.10 -11.62
C LYS A 33 -9.97 6.35 -12.83
N ALA A 34 -9.19 5.47 -13.45
CA ALA A 34 -9.64 4.65 -14.57
C ALA A 34 -10.85 3.78 -14.18
N LYS A 35 -10.79 3.10 -13.03
CA LYS A 35 -11.88 2.27 -12.47
C LYS A 35 -13.17 3.07 -12.24
N LYS A 36 -13.06 4.30 -11.76
CA LYS A 36 -14.22 5.19 -11.51
C LYS A 36 -14.88 5.66 -12.82
N LEU A 37 -14.07 5.90 -13.84
CA LEU A 37 -14.54 6.35 -15.15
C LEU A 37 -15.20 5.20 -15.95
N CYS A 38 -14.66 3.98 -15.80
CA CYS A 38 -15.24 2.78 -16.38
C CYS A 38 -14.89 1.56 -15.54
N ALA A 39 -15.91 0.78 -15.16
CA ALA A 39 -15.72 -0.48 -14.47
C ALA A 39 -15.24 -1.62 -15.39
N ASP A 40 -15.39 -1.45 -16.71
CA ASP A 40 -15.18 -2.46 -17.75
C ASP A 40 -13.97 -2.15 -18.64
N VAL A 41 -12.90 -1.64 -18.03
CA VAL A 41 -11.63 -1.47 -18.75
C VAL A 41 -10.74 -2.64 -18.38
N ASP A 42 -10.30 -3.36 -19.42
CA ASP A 42 -9.47 -4.54 -19.31
C ASP A 42 -8.20 -4.25 -18.49
N ASP A 43 -7.85 -5.22 -17.64
CA ASP A 43 -6.62 -5.28 -16.85
C ASP A 43 -6.49 -4.26 -15.68
N ILE A 44 -7.46 -3.38 -15.44
CA ILE A 44 -7.40 -2.45 -14.30
C ILE A 44 -7.23 -3.19 -12.97
N ALA A 45 -7.93 -4.31 -12.79
CA ALA A 45 -7.83 -5.12 -11.58
C ALA A 45 -6.40 -5.65 -11.34
N GLN A 46 -5.67 -5.96 -12.42
CA GLN A 46 -4.30 -6.44 -12.35
C GLN A 46 -3.35 -5.30 -11.94
N ILE A 47 -3.49 -4.13 -12.55
CA ILE A 47 -2.72 -2.92 -12.21
C ILE A 47 -2.92 -2.53 -10.75
N LEU A 48 -4.18 -2.53 -10.28
CA LEU A 48 -4.52 -2.24 -8.89
C LEU A 48 -3.85 -3.23 -7.94
N ALA A 49 -3.99 -4.54 -8.20
CA ALA A 49 -3.39 -5.58 -7.37
C ALA A 49 -1.87 -5.42 -7.25
N ILE A 50 -1.17 -5.14 -8.36
CA ILE A 50 0.28 -4.90 -8.35
C ILE A 50 0.60 -3.69 -7.46
N CYS A 51 -0.07 -2.55 -7.71
CA CYS A 51 0.20 -1.32 -6.98
C CYS A 51 -0.04 -1.49 -5.48
N GLU A 52 -1.15 -2.12 -5.09
CA GLU A 52 -1.51 -2.35 -3.69
C GLU A 52 -0.49 -3.26 -2.98
N VAL A 53 -0.05 -4.34 -3.63
CA VAL A 53 0.99 -5.24 -3.07
C VAL A 53 2.31 -4.50 -2.86
N HIS A 54 2.75 -3.69 -3.84
CA HIS A 54 3.98 -2.90 -3.71
C HIS A 54 3.88 -1.84 -2.63
N ILE A 55 2.75 -1.15 -2.52
CA ILE A 55 2.52 -0.15 -1.48
C ILE A 55 2.50 -0.82 -0.09
N ALA A 56 1.88 -2.00 0.04
CA ALA A 56 1.91 -2.77 1.27
C ALA A 56 3.33 -3.19 1.65
N ALA A 57 4.16 -3.59 0.68
CA ALA A 57 5.56 -3.93 0.92
C ALA A 57 6.43 -2.74 1.37
N LEU A 58 6.07 -1.51 0.96
CA LEU A 58 6.70 -0.28 1.46
C LEU A 58 6.30 0.03 2.92
N ASN A 59 5.08 -0.34 3.32
CA ASN A 59 4.56 -0.16 4.67
C ASN A 59 4.96 -1.33 5.58
N LYS A 60 6.25 -1.37 5.93
CA LYS A 60 6.80 -2.39 6.85
C LYS A 60 6.26 -2.21 8.27
N LEU A 61 6.05 -3.32 8.97
CA LEU A 61 5.64 -3.36 10.37
C LEU A 61 6.72 -2.77 11.29
N SER A 62 7.99 -3.08 10.97
CA SER A 62 9.17 -2.60 11.68
C SER A 62 10.33 -2.38 10.71
N SER A 63 11.47 -1.89 11.20
CA SER A 63 12.68 -1.66 10.39
C SER A 63 13.11 -2.88 9.54
N SER A 64 12.77 -4.11 9.97
CA SER A 64 13.17 -5.35 9.30
C SER A 64 12.03 -6.32 8.97
N GLU A 65 10.77 -6.03 9.30
CA GLU A 65 9.68 -7.00 9.13
C GLU A 65 8.54 -6.44 8.29
N MET A 66 8.13 -7.22 7.28
CA MET A 66 7.01 -6.89 6.41
C MET A 66 5.69 -7.32 7.05
N ASP A 67 4.64 -6.55 6.79
CA ASP A 67 3.27 -6.93 7.16
C ASP A 67 2.70 -7.90 6.11
N TRP A 68 2.87 -9.20 6.33
CA TRP A 68 2.40 -10.24 5.40
C TRP A 68 0.88 -10.21 5.20
N TYR A 69 0.13 -9.85 6.24
CA TYR A 69 -1.32 -9.67 6.16
C TYR A 69 -1.71 -8.53 5.21
N GLN A 70 -0.98 -7.40 5.25
CA GLN A 70 -1.23 -6.25 4.38
C GLN A 70 -0.84 -6.53 2.92
N ILE A 71 0.25 -7.29 2.71
CA ILE A 71 0.67 -7.75 1.38
C ILE A 71 -0.42 -8.62 0.73
N LEU A 72 -1.07 -9.49 1.52
CA LEU A 72 -2.21 -10.27 1.03
C LEU A 72 -3.53 -9.49 1.02
N GLN A 73 -3.54 -8.21 1.42
CA GLN A 73 -4.76 -7.39 1.52
C GLN A 73 -5.82 -8.02 2.44
N THR A 74 -5.37 -8.59 3.55
CA THR A 74 -6.21 -9.20 4.58
C THR A 74 -6.08 -8.47 5.91
N GLU A 75 -7.07 -8.60 6.77
CA GLU A 75 -7.00 -8.04 8.12
C GLU A 75 -5.89 -8.74 8.92
N ARG A 76 -5.19 -7.98 9.77
CA ARG A 76 -4.18 -8.54 10.67
C ARG A 76 -4.84 -9.59 11.57
N LEU A 77 -4.20 -10.75 11.72
CA LEU A 77 -4.72 -11.90 12.50
C LEU A 77 -5.96 -12.57 11.89
N SER A 78 -6.25 -12.35 10.59
CA SER A 78 -7.31 -13.06 9.86
C SER A 78 -7.13 -14.57 9.88
N GLU A 79 -8.23 -15.33 9.87
CA GLU A 79 -8.21 -16.79 9.81
C GLU A 79 -7.46 -17.35 8.59
N GLU A 80 -6.89 -18.55 8.72
CA GLU A 80 -6.12 -19.21 7.63
C GLU A 80 -6.97 -19.38 6.36
N ALA A 81 -8.25 -19.69 6.51
CA ALA A 81 -9.18 -19.85 5.40
C ALA A 81 -9.31 -18.56 4.57
N ILE A 82 -9.35 -17.40 5.22
CA ILE A 82 -9.44 -16.09 4.57
C ILE A 82 -8.13 -15.79 3.83
N VAL A 83 -7.00 -16.01 4.49
CA VAL A 83 -5.65 -15.83 3.91
C VAL A 83 -5.49 -16.68 2.65
N LYS A 84 -5.84 -17.97 2.71
CA LYS A 84 -5.74 -18.89 1.58
C LYS A 84 -6.66 -18.50 0.42
N LYS A 85 -7.89 -18.06 0.73
CA LYS A 85 -8.85 -17.59 -0.28
C LYS A 85 -8.33 -16.35 -1.00
N GLN A 86 -7.80 -15.40 -0.24
CA GLN A 86 -7.30 -14.15 -0.79
C GLN A 86 -6.00 -14.36 -1.59
N TYR A 87 -5.09 -15.23 -1.12
CA TYR A 87 -3.91 -15.63 -1.86
C TYR A 87 -4.27 -16.21 -3.24
N ARG A 88 -5.24 -17.13 -3.31
CA ARG A 88 -5.69 -17.69 -4.60
C ARG A 88 -6.20 -16.60 -5.55
N LYS A 89 -6.97 -15.63 -5.03
CA LYS A 89 -7.50 -14.52 -5.82
C LYS A 89 -6.36 -13.64 -6.38
N LEU A 90 -5.40 -13.26 -5.54
CA LEU A 90 -4.26 -12.44 -5.95
C LEU A 90 -3.32 -13.20 -6.91
N ALA A 91 -3.07 -14.48 -6.67
CA ALA A 91 -2.24 -15.31 -7.54
C ALA A 91 -2.79 -15.39 -8.97
N LEU A 92 -4.13 -15.47 -9.12
CA LEU A 92 -4.77 -15.45 -10.44
C LEU A 92 -4.65 -14.09 -11.15
N LEU A 93 -4.67 -12.99 -10.40
CA LEU A 93 -4.54 -11.63 -10.93
C LEU A 93 -3.10 -11.25 -11.28
N LEU A 94 -2.14 -11.78 -10.52
CA LEU A 94 -0.71 -11.48 -10.64
C LEU A 94 0.07 -12.55 -11.42
N HIS A 95 -0.61 -13.55 -11.98
CA HIS A 95 0.05 -14.64 -12.67
C HIS A 95 0.85 -14.11 -13.88
N PRO A 96 2.15 -14.47 -14.02
CA PRO A 96 3.03 -13.92 -15.05
C PRO A 96 2.60 -14.22 -16.49
N ASP A 97 1.80 -15.28 -16.69
CA ASP A 97 1.23 -15.63 -18.00
C ASP A 97 0.25 -14.57 -18.51
N LYS A 98 -0.61 -14.06 -17.62
CA LYS A 98 -1.67 -13.09 -17.97
C LYS A 98 -1.24 -11.66 -17.74
N ASN A 99 -0.31 -11.42 -16.80
CA ASN A 99 0.05 -10.11 -16.33
C ASN A 99 1.48 -9.75 -16.74
N LYS A 100 1.60 -8.88 -17.74
CA LYS A 100 2.89 -8.42 -18.31
C LYS A 100 3.29 -7.02 -17.83
N PHE A 101 2.63 -6.49 -16.80
CA PHE A 101 2.93 -5.16 -16.28
C PHE A 101 4.20 -5.14 -15.44
N ALA A 102 4.84 -3.96 -15.39
CA ALA A 102 6.03 -3.75 -14.58
C ALA A 102 5.75 -4.03 -13.09
N GLY A 103 6.57 -4.87 -12.47
CA GLY A 103 6.43 -5.23 -11.06
C GLY A 103 5.43 -6.35 -10.77
N ALA A 104 4.78 -6.96 -11.78
CA ALA A 104 3.89 -8.10 -11.58
C ALA A 104 4.62 -9.31 -10.96
N GLU A 105 5.78 -9.68 -11.50
CA GLU A 105 6.61 -10.78 -10.97
C GLU A 105 7.04 -10.53 -9.52
N ALA A 106 7.47 -9.30 -9.22
CA ALA A 106 7.87 -8.93 -7.86
C ALA A 106 6.69 -8.99 -6.88
N ALA A 107 5.50 -8.52 -7.30
CA ALA A 107 4.28 -8.64 -6.50
C ALA A 107 3.88 -10.11 -6.30
N PHE A 108 4.03 -10.95 -7.32
CA PHE A 108 3.74 -12.39 -7.23
C PHE A 108 4.67 -13.10 -6.23
N LYS A 109 5.96 -12.76 -6.22
CA LYS A 109 6.92 -13.28 -5.24
C LYS A 109 6.53 -12.88 -3.81
N LEU A 110 6.18 -11.61 -3.59
CA LEU A 110 5.77 -11.10 -2.28
C LEU A 110 4.54 -11.83 -1.72
N ILE A 111 3.50 -12.07 -2.53
CA ILE A 111 2.32 -12.82 -2.07
C ILE A 111 2.63 -14.30 -1.80
N GLY A 112 3.60 -14.88 -2.54
CA GLY A 112 4.07 -16.25 -2.33
C GLY A 112 4.80 -16.41 -1.01
N GLU A 113 5.70 -15.47 -0.69
CA GLU A 113 6.39 -15.40 0.60
C GLU A 113 5.41 -15.20 1.75
N ALA A 114 4.46 -14.26 1.60
CA ALA A 114 3.41 -14.02 2.59
C ALA A 114 2.62 -15.30 2.90
N ASN A 115 2.19 -16.02 1.87
CA ASN A 115 1.46 -17.28 2.04
C ASN A 115 2.33 -18.38 2.65
N SER A 116 3.63 -18.46 2.32
CA SER A 116 4.55 -19.43 2.94
C SER A 116 4.72 -19.21 4.45
N VAL A 117 4.71 -17.95 4.90
CA VAL A 117 4.80 -17.61 6.32
C VAL A 117 3.46 -17.83 7.03
N LEU A 118 2.34 -17.45 6.42
CA LEU A 118 1.02 -17.49 7.05
C LEU A 118 0.33 -18.86 6.99
N SER A 119 0.73 -19.74 6.07
CA SER A 119 0.23 -21.12 6.00
C SER A 119 0.87 -22.07 7.01
N ASP A 120 2.07 -21.75 7.49
CA ASP A 120 2.75 -22.51 8.53
C ASP A 120 2.33 -22.00 9.91
N GLN A 121 1.67 -22.86 10.69
CA GLN A 121 1.14 -22.50 12.01
C GLN A 121 2.23 -21.97 12.97
N ALA A 122 3.44 -22.52 12.93
CA ALA A 122 4.53 -22.09 13.79
C ALA A 122 5.05 -20.71 13.38
N LYS A 123 5.27 -20.50 12.08
CA LYS A 123 5.73 -19.19 11.55
C LYS A 123 4.67 -18.11 11.73
N ARG A 124 3.41 -18.46 11.51
CA ARG A 124 2.27 -17.57 11.72
C ARG A 124 2.16 -17.15 13.18
N SER A 125 2.27 -18.07 14.13
CA SER A 125 2.22 -17.73 15.56
C SER A 125 3.31 -16.72 15.93
N LEU A 126 4.53 -16.91 15.44
CA LEU A 126 5.64 -15.97 15.65
C LEU A 126 5.33 -14.59 15.04
N HIS A 127 4.78 -14.55 13.83
CA HIS A 127 4.40 -13.29 13.20
C HIS A 127 3.26 -12.59 13.96
N ASP A 128 2.22 -13.33 14.35
CA ASP A 128 1.06 -12.83 15.08
C ASP A 128 1.46 -12.23 16.44
N MET A 129 2.43 -12.82 17.13
CA MET A 129 3.00 -12.25 18.35
C MET A 129 3.63 -10.87 18.09
N LYS A 130 4.41 -10.73 17.03
CA LYS A 130 5.06 -9.46 16.67
C LYS A 130 4.03 -8.42 16.22
N VAL A 131 3.05 -8.82 15.41
CA VAL A 131 1.94 -7.95 14.99
C VAL A 131 1.16 -7.44 16.20
N LYS A 132 0.82 -8.31 17.17
CA LYS A 132 0.12 -7.90 18.39
C LYS A 132 0.88 -6.86 19.21
N VAL A 133 2.21 -6.92 19.27
CA VAL A 133 3.03 -5.91 19.98
C VAL A 133 2.91 -4.53 19.31
N HIS A 134 2.88 -4.48 17.97
CA HIS A 134 2.74 -3.24 17.22
C HIS A 134 1.30 -2.71 17.27
N VAL A 135 0.29 -3.60 17.19
CA VAL A 135 -1.14 -3.22 17.28
C VAL A 135 -1.53 -2.73 18.68
N ARG A 136 -0.90 -3.24 19.74
CA ARG A 136 -1.16 -2.79 21.14
C ARG A 136 -0.82 -1.31 21.39
N HIS A 137 0.05 -0.70 20.58
CA HIS A 137 0.38 0.73 20.68
C HIS A 137 -0.56 1.62 19.86
N ALA A 138 -1.56 1.06 19.19
CA ALA A 138 -2.58 1.76 18.41
C ALA A 138 -3.99 1.24 18.77
N VAL A 139 -4.42 1.46 20.03
CA VAL A 139 -5.81 1.62 20.58
C VAL A 139 -7.00 0.78 19.99
N PRO A 140 -7.99 0.36 20.82
CA PRO A 140 -8.70 -0.91 20.66
C PRO A 140 -9.92 -0.93 19.71
N LYS A 141 -10.12 -2.16 19.22
CA LYS A 141 -11.26 -2.82 18.54
C LYS A 141 -12.62 -2.11 18.45
N THR A 142 -13.19 -2.13 17.25
CA THR A 142 -14.63 -2.33 17.01
C THR A 142 -14.84 -3.58 16.15
N PRO A 143 -15.96 -4.33 16.30
CA PRO A 143 -16.21 -5.56 15.57
C PRO A 143 -16.89 -5.29 14.22
N SER A 144 -16.37 -5.95 13.18
CA SER A 144 -17.06 -6.54 12.03
C SER A 144 -18.24 -5.78 11.38
N HIS A 145 -18.03 -5.25 10.18
CA HIS A 145 -18.96 -5.42 9.05
C HIS A 145 -18.21 -5.39 7.71
N HIS A 146 -18.50 -6.37 6.87
CA HIS A 146 -18.02 -6.51 5.50
C HIS A 146 -18.32 -5.26 4.65
N SER A 147 -17.29 -4.68 4.04
CA SER A 147 -17.37 -3.93 2.78
C SER A 147 -15.98 -3.77 2.16
N ASN A 148 -15.80 -4.25 0.92
CA ASN A 148 -14.58 -4.06 0.12
C ASN A 148 -14.39 -2.59 -0.37
N GLY A 149 -14.78 -1.61 0.45
CA GLY A 149 -14.82 -0.18 0.12
C GLY A 149 -13.89 0.70 0.97
N ASP A 150 -13.48 0.26 2.16
CA ASP A 150 -12.88 1.15 3.18
C ASP A 150 -11.35 1.20 3.19
N ILE A 151 -10.67 0.47 2.30
CA ILE A 151 -9.20 0.52 2.19
C ILE A 151 -8.73 1.86 1.62
N ASN A 152 -9.51 2.49 0.74
CA ASN A 152 -9.14 3.77 0.15
C ASN A 152 -9.07 4.90 1.20
N LEU A 153 -9.97 4.92 2.19
CA LEU A 153 -10.00 5.98 3.20
C LEU A 153 -8.83 5.85 4.18
N LEU A 154 -8.48 4.63 4.60
CA LEU A 154 -7.37 4.39 5.52
C LEU A 154 -6.00 4.66 4.88
N VAL A 155 -5.88 4.38 3.58
CA VAL A 155 -4.69 4.75 2.78
C VAL A 155 -4.63 6.26 2.56
N GLN A 156 -5.77 6.91 2.30
CA GLN A 156 -5.85 8.37 2.17
C GLN A 156 -5.40 9.07 3.46
N GLU A 157 -5.92 8.66 4.62
CA GLU A 157 -5.53 9.22 5.92
C GLU A 157 -4.05 8.98 6.25
N SER A 158 -3.52 7.80 5.89
CA SER A 158 -2.10 7.49 6.10
C SER A 158 -1.19 8.34 5.19
N LEU A 159 -1.61 8.59 3.94
CA LEU A 159 -0.88 9.45 3.00
C LEU A 159 -0.90 10.92 3.43
N ASP A 160 -2.06 11.40 3.89
CA ASP A 160 -2.22 12.78 4.36
C ASP A 160 -1.40 13.01 5.64
N ARG A 161 -1.37 12.04 6.57
CA ARG A 161 -0.48 12.10 7.75
C ARG A 161 1.00 12.13 7.36
N MET A 162 1.44 11.34 6.38
CA MET A 162 2.84 11.39 5.90
C MET A 162 3.18 12.72 5.24
N MET A 163 2.30 13.25 4.38
CA MET A 163 2.53 14.55 3.74
C MET A 163 2.57 15.69 4.76
N GLN A 164 1.71 15.64 5.77
CA GLN A 164 1.68 16.62 6.85
C GLN A 164 2.94 16.53 7.73
N GLN A 165 3.45 15.32 7.98
CA GLN A 165 4.70 15.14 8.72
C GLN A 165 5.93 15.65 7.95
N GLN A 166 5.97 15.51 6.62
CA GLN A 166 7.01 16.11 5.78
C GLN A 166 6.94 17.64 5.80
N SER A 167 5.73 18.21 5.77
CA SER A 167 5.53 19.66 5.87
C SER A 167 5.99 20.22 7.22
N GLN A 168 5.66 19.53 8.31
CA GLN A 168 6.10 19.89 9.67
C GLN A 168 7.63 19.79 9.83
N ARG A 169 8.27 18.78 9.25
CA ARG A 169 9.75 18.68 9.24
C ARG A 169 10.40 19.85 8.53
N LYS A 170 9.91 20.22 7.34
CA LYS A 170 10.40 21.40 6.60
C LYS A 170 10.25 22.69 7.41
N GLN A 171 9.12 22.85 8.12
CA GLN A 171 8.91 23.99 9.01
C GLN A 171 9.91 24.01 10.19
N LEU A 172 10.17 22.86 10.81
CA LEU A 172 11.13 22.73 11.91
C LEU A 172 12.57 23.03 11.47
N ASP A 173 12.97 22.54 10.29
CA ASP A 173 14.31 22.81 9.73
C ASP A 173 14.48 24.32 9.45
N MET A 174 13.44 24.98 8.91
CA MET A 174 13.44 26.43 8.71
C MET A 174 13.56 27.21 10.03
N ILE A 175 12.84 26.81 11.08
CA ILE A 175 12.94 27.44 12.41
C ILE A 175 14.35 27.26 12.99
N ARG A 176 14.93 26.07 12.85
CA ARG A 176 16.29 25.78 13.31
C ARG A 176 17.33 26.67 12.62
N GLU A 177 17.22 26.83 11.30
CA GLU A 177 18.07 27.72 10.51
C GLU A 177 17.97 29.18 11.00
N ILE A 178 16.76 29.68 11.24
CA ILE A 178 16.52 31.05 11.73
C ILE A 178 17.14 31.25 13.13
N LEU A 179 16.96 30.29 14.03
CA LEU A 179 17.55 30.34 15.37
C LEU A 179 19.08 30.31 15.31
N GLU A 180 19.65 29.52 14.41
CA GLU A 180 21.11 29.43 14.22
C GLU A 180 21.68 30.74 13.65
N GLN A 181 21.01 31.35 12.67
CA GLN A 181 21.41 32.65 12.14
C GLN A 181 21.32 33.76 13.20
N ARG A 182 20.27 33.75 14.04
CA ARG A 182 20.14 34.67 15.18
C ARG A 182 21.24 34.48 16.22
N ALA A 183 21.64 33.23 16.50
CA ALA A 183 22.74 32.92 17.42
C ALA A 183 24.11 33.36 16.87
N LYS A 184 24.38 33.14 15.58
CA LYS A 184 25.60 33.62 14.90
C LYS A 184 25.67 35.14 14.90
N LYS A 185 24.54 35.83 14.72
CA LYS A 185 24.47 37.30 14.77
C LYS A 185 24.73 37.86 16.18
N ARG A 186 24.29 37.16 17.24
CA ARG A 186 24.57 37.53 18.64
C ARG A 186 26.02 37.30 19.09
N ARG A 187 26.78 36.43 18.42
CA ARG A 187 28.21 36.18 18.71
C ARG A 187 29.16 37.15 17.98
N LYS A 188 28.63 38.00 17.10
CA LYS A 188 29.39 38.92 16.24
C LYS A 188 29.22 40.41 16.61
N CYS A 189 28.46 40.69 17.67
CA CYS A 189 28.41 41.95 18.41
C CYS A 189 29.08 41.74 19.77
#